data_AF-A0A7C2K9B8-F1
#
_entry.id   AF-A0A7C2K9B8-F1
#
_cell.length_a   1.000
_cell.length_b   1.000
_cell.length_c   1.000
_cell.angle_alpha   90.00
_cell.angle_beta   90.00
_cell.angle_gamma   90.00
#
_symmetry.space_group_name_H-M   'P 1'
#
loop_
_entity.id
_entity.type
_entity.pdbx_description
1 polymer ?
#
loop_
_entity_poly.entity_id
_entity_poly.type
_entity_poly.pdbx_seq_one_letter_code
_entity_poly.pdbx_strand_id
1 'polypeptide(L)'
;MPERPPSYFEAAGKKLKRAAIIAGAALAMDAGHAPKPVEAAKEPEPIEQTAVEPHPFFDTNPDFLLRFDRGRFSEEERARRTRTLPDGSKFFEDIGLTFYRVKPGDTISEIRQKLLKRPEYAYLRDQRGQLTSFNVDPKSLQADSWLPLPTENENRYVTDAQFAEYARRAVRSMRENKEYGAQVRAILERAGEDELVAAMLAIAKQESGGEPIGSYEYHRYEPAHRVYSYSAYHVLMKDDGLRARRTLGLTEGQTYHPQNGAELFLAFLCEKTNHPEKFFPLDEHLEKFAEFYNGKAWREYNPNYVDNVSRYYAEVRQAQDNVAATDSK
;
A
#
# COMPACT_ATOMS: atom_id res chain seq x y z
N MET A 1 -15.00 21.39 2.94
CA MET A 1 -14.38 20.41 3.86
C MET A 1 -14.81 19.04 3.38
N PRO A 2 -13.89 18.12 3.02
CA PRO A 2 -14.30 16.80 2.57
C PRO A 2 -14.97 16.07 3.75
N GLU A 3 -16.16 15.55 3.48
CA GLU A 3 -17.00 14.86 4.47
C GLU A 3 -16.29 13.60 5.00
N ARG A 4 -16.42 13.38 6.31
CA ARG A 4 -15.93 12.17 6.98
C ARG A 4 -16.64 10.95 6.38
N PRO A 5 -15.93 9.91 5.90
CA PRO A 5 -16.56 8.60 5.78
C PRO A 5 -16.98 8.13 7.20
N PRO A 6 -18.21 7.63 7.37
CA PRO A 6 -18.68 7.14 8.67
C PRO A 6 -17.86 5.93 9.13
N SER A 7 -17.63 5.83 10.43
CA SER A 7 -16.95 4.68 11.03
C SER A 7 -17.80 3.41 10.89
N TYR A 8 -17.13 2.30 10.60
CA TYR A 8 -17.51 0.90 10.39
C TYR A 8 -18.77 0.28 11.07
N PHE A 9 -19.50 0.94 11.97
CA PHE A 9 -20.40 0.25 12.91
C PHE A 9 -21.87 0.72 12.99
N GLU A 10 -22.33 1.69 12.20
CA GLU A 10 -23.75 2.09 12.24
C GLU A 10 -24.67 1.34 11.25
N ALA A 11 -24.15 0.61 10.25
CA ALA A 11 -24.96 0.12 9.13
C ALA A 11 -25.34 -1.38 9.12
N ALA A 12 -24.73 -2.25 9.93
CA ALA A 12 -24.81 -3.70 9.75
C ALA A 12 -26.04 -4.38 10.39
N GLY A 13 -27.25 -3.89 10.10
CA GLY A 13 -28.49 -4.37 10.72
C GLY A 13 -29.72 -4.38 9.82
N LYS A 14 -29.71 -5.05 8.65
CA LYS A 14 -30.91 -5.65 8.01
C LYS A 14 -30.65 -6.38 6.67
N LYS A 15 -30.85 -7.71 6.72
CA LYS A 15 -31.62 -8.60 5.80
C LYS A 15 -31.47 -8.51 4.25
N LEU A 16 -30.97 -9.62 3.70
CA LEU A 16 -31.59 -10.61 2.77
C LEU A 16 -32.14 -10.21 1.36
N LYS A 17 -31.56 -10.92 0.36
CA LYS A 17 -32.16 -11.79 -0.70
C LYS A 17 -32.37 -11.28 -2.15
N ARG A 18 -31.77 -12.07 -3.07
CA ARG A 18 -32.18 -12.47 -4.46
C ARG A 18 -32.02 -11.41 -5.56
N ALA A 19 -31.75 -11.67 -6.83
CA ALA A 19 -31.42 -12.85 -7.68
C ALA A 19 -31.03 -12.25 -9.08
N ALA A 20 -29.96 -12.68 -9.76
CA ALA A 20 -29.90 -13.58 -10.94
C ALA A 20 -30.25 -13.03 -12.36
N ILE A 21 -29.20 -13.02 -13.23
CA ILE A 21 -29.04 -13.50 -14.63
C ILE A 21 -29.56 -12.66 -15.84
N ILE A 22 -28.70 -12.67 -16.90
CA ILE A 22 -28.90 -12.75 -18.38
C ILE A 22 -28.10 -11.59 -19.06
N ALA A 23 -26.96 -11.75 -19.74
CA ALA A 23 -26.48 -12.58 -20.87
C ALA A 23 -26.91 -12.12 -22.28
N GLY A 24 -25.93 -11.98 -23.20
CA GLY A 24 -26.08 -11.87 -24.67
C GLY A 24 -25.47 -10.57 -25.25
N ALA A 25 -24.24 -10.55 -25.75
CA ALA A 25 -23.71 -11.07 -27.03
C ALA A 25 -24.07 -10.20 -28.26
N ALA A 26 -23.05 -9.65 -28.94
CA ALA A 26 -23.00 -9.52 -30.40
C ALA A 26 -21.59 -9.16 -30.91
N LEU A 27 -21.11 -10.00 -31.83
CA LEU A 27 -19.93 -9.88 -32.70
C LEU A 27 -20.24 -9.03 -33.94
N ALA A 28 -19.23 -8.35 -34.49
CA ALA A 28 -18.92 -8.24 -35.94
C ALA A 28 -17.69 -7.31 -36.08
N MET A 29 -16.51 -7.81 -36.41
CA MET A 29 -15.97 -7.96 -37.78
C MET A 29 -15.93 -6.65 -38.57
N ASP A 30 -14.73 -6.06 -38.66
CA ASP A 30 -14.32 -5.36 -39.88
C ASP A 30 -12.89 -5.80 -40.24
N ALA A 31 -12.75 -6.24 -41.47
CA ALA A 31 -11.57 -6.82 -42.05
C ALA A 31 -11.20 -5.99 -43.27
N GLY A 32 -10.00 -5.40 -43.24
CA GLY A 32 -9.35 -4.93 -44.46
C GLY A 32 -8.71 -3.57 -44.32
N HIS A 33 -7.50 -3.50 -43.77
CA HIS A 33 -6.50 -2.50 -44.12
C HIS A 33 -5.13 -3.18 -44.10
N ALA A 34 -4.52 -3.32 -45.28
CA ALA A 34 -3.14 -3.78 -45.39
C ALA A 34 -2.21 -2.69 -44.84
N PRO A 35 -1.29 -3.00 -43.89
CA PRO A 35 -0.38 -2.01 -43.34
C PRO A 35 0.68 -1.61 -44.38
N LYS A 36 0.93 -0.30 -44.49
CA LYS A 36 2.05 0.24 -45.26
C LYS A 36 3.38 -0.17 -44.61
N PRO A 37 4.48 -0.28 -45.39
CA PRO A 37 5.79 -0.60 -44.84
C PRO A 37 6.22 0.52 -43.87
N VAL A 38 6.53 0.15 -42.64
CA VAL A 38 7.02 1.05 -41.60
C VAL A 38 8.47 1.36 -41.91
N GLU A 39 8.75 2.63 -42.19
CA GLU A 39 10.09 3.18 -42.32
C GLU A 39 10.83 2.97 -41.00
N ALA A 40 12.05 2.43 -41.05
CA ALA A 40 12.82 2.08 -39.85
C ALA A 40 13.03 3.34 -38.98
N ALA A 41 12.36 3.35 -37.83
CA ALA A 41 12.46 4.43 -36.86
C ALA A 41 13.92 4.55 -36.42
N LYS A 42 14.48 5.76 -36.55
CA LYS A 42 15.74 6.11 -35.90
C LYS A 42 15.60 5.82 -34.41
N GLU A 43 16.60 5.13 -33.85
CA GLU A 43 16.68 4.94 -32.41
C GLU A 43 16.60 6.32 -31.72
N PRO A 44 15.60 6.55 -30.85
CA PRO A 44 15.50 7.81 -30.13
C PRO A 44 16.72 7.97 -29.25
N GLU A 45 17.36 9.13 -29.30
CA GLU A 45 18.45 9.47 -28.39
C GLU A 45 17.94 9.38 -26.94
N PRO A 46 18.77 8.89 -26.00
CA PRO A 46 18.36 8.72 -24.61
C PRO A 46 18.11 10.09 -23.98
N ILE A 47 16.84 10.38 -23.70
CA ILE A 47 16.44 11.58 -22.98
C ILE A 47 16.84 11.41 -21.52
N GLU A 48 17.50 12.42 -20.96
CA GLU A 48 17.74 12.54 -19.52
C GLU A 48 16.39 12.56 -18.80
N GLN A 49 15.97 11.40 -18.28
CA GLN A 49 14.93 11.35 -17.26
C GLN A 49 15.40 12.25 -16.12
N THR A 50 14.70 13.36 -15.87
CA THR A 50 14.96 14.21 -14.70
C THR A 50 14.98 13.31 -13.47
N ALA A 51 16.15 13.19 -12.86
CA ALA A 51 16.38 12.30 -11.74
C ALA A 51 15.38 12.63 -10.62
N VAL A 52 14.58 11.64 -10.23
CA VAL A 52 13.64 11.78 -9.11
C VAL A 52 14.45 12.01 -7.83
N GLU A 53 14.13 13.08 -7.10
CA GLU A 53 14.85 13.43 -5.87
C GLU A 53 14.73 12.29 -4.84
N PRO A 54 15.85 11.83 -4.25
CA PRO A 54 15.84 10.78 -3.23
C PRO A 54 15.01 11.17 -2.00
N HIS A 55 14.22 10.24 -1.48
CA HIS A 55 13.46 10.46 -0.26
C HIS A 55 14.39 10.38 0.98
N PRO A 56 14.48 11.42 1.82
CA PRO A 56 15.51 11.54 2.87
C PRO A 56 15.42 10.47 3.95
N PHE A 57 14.25 9.86 4.15
CA PHE A 57 14.05 8.78 5.13
C PHE A 57 14.22 7.37 4.54
N PHE A 58 13.78 7.15 3.29
CA PHE A 58 13.73 5.80 2.72
C PHE A 58 15.05 5.46 2.02
N ASP A 59 15.58 6.38 1.22
CA ASP A 59 16.76 6.13 0.38
C ASP A 59 18.08 6.22 1.16
N THR A 60 18.05 6.74 2.39
CA THR A 60 19.24 6.84 3.27
C THR A 60 19.41 5.65 4.20
N ASN A 61 18.41 4.76 4.29
CA ASN A 61 18.43 3.61 5.17
C ASN A 61 18.43 2.29 4.37
N PRO A 62 19.60 1.67 4.15
CA PRO A 62 19.69 0.43 3.37
C PRO A 62 19.02 -0.77 4.05
N ASP A 63 18.76 -0.71 5.37
CA ASP A 63 18.13 -1.81 6.11
C ASP A 63 16.74 -2.13 5.56
N PHE A 64 16.05 -1.17 4.92
CA PHE A 64 14.76 -1.43 4.28
C PHE A 64 14.84 -2.56 3.25
N LEU A 65 15.97 -2.72 2.56
CA LEU A 65 16.11 -3.70 1.48
C LEU A 65 16.72 -5.04 1.95
N LEU A 66 17.08 -5.16 3.23
CA LEU A 66 17.47 -6.44 3.80
C LEU A 66 16.29 -7.42 3.81
N ARG A 67 16.59 -8.73 3.83
CA ARG A 67 15.60 -9.80 3.90
C ARG A 67 15.91 -10.69 5.09
N PHE A 68 14.88 -11.02 5.86
CA PHE A 68 14.98 -11.81 7.09
C PHE A 68 14.23 -13.13 6.93
N ASP A 69 14.68 -14.19 7.61
CA ASP A 69 13.98 -15.48 7.59
C ASP A 69 12.53 -15.28 8.03
N ARG A 70 11.61 -15.54 7.10
CA ARG A 70 10.16 -15.34 7.27
C ARG A 70 9.79 -13.96 7.83
N GLY A 71 10.58 -12.93 7.53
CA GLY A 71 10.33 -11.56 8.00
C GLY A 71 10.41 -11.41 9.52
N ARG A 72 11.29 -12.19 10.17
CA ARG A 72 11.50 -12.18 11.62
C ARG A 72 12.96 -11.95 11.96
N PHE A 73 13.20 -11.05 12.90
CA PHE A 73 14.49 -10.96 13.57
C PHE A 73 14.75 -12.21 14.42
N SER A 74 16.02 -12.58 14.57
CA SER A 74 16.43 -13.54 15.61
C SER A 74 16.11 -12.98 17.00
N GLU A 75 16.06 -13.85 18.01
CA GLU A 75 15.82 -13.41 19.40
C GLU A 75 16.88 -12.41 19.88
N GLU A 76 18.14 -12.64 19.52
CA GLU A 76 19.27 -11.76 19.83
C GLU A 76 19.15 -10.39 19.17
N GLU A 77 18.78 -10.35 17.88
CA GLU A 77 18.57 -9.08 17.15
C GLU A 77 17.36 -8.34 17.71
N ARG A 78 16.27 -9.05 18.00
CA ARG A 78 15.08 -8.47 18.63
C ARG A 78 15.40 -7.89 20.01
N ALA A 79 16.21 -8.58 20.81
CA ALA A 79 16.65 -8.09 22.12
C ALA A 79 17.51 -6.82 21.98
N ARG A 80 18.45 -6.77 21.03
CA ARG A 80 19.28 -5.58 20.75
C ARG A 80 18.46 -4.38 20.28
N ARG A 81 17.41 -4.62 19.48
CA ARG A 81 16.47 -3.59 19.00
C ARG A 81 15.41 -3.19 20.03
N THR A 82 15.32 -3.90 21.16
CA THR A 82 14.36 -3.60 22.22
C THR A 82 15.04 -2.80 23.33
N ARG A 83 14.63 -1.54 23.52
CA ARG A 83 15.10 -0.70 24.63
C ARG A 83 14.05 -0.59 25.73
N THR A 84 14.50 -0.60 26.98
CA THR A 84 13.67 -0.29 28.15
C THR A 84 14.09 1.06 28.69
N LEU A 85 13.13 1.96 28.87
CA LEU A 85 13.37 3.31 29.37
C LEU A 85 13.26 3.36 30.91
N PRO A 86 13.75 4.42 31.59
CA PRO A 86 13.75 4.49 33.06
C PRO A 86 12.37 4.39 33.71
N ASP A 87 11.30 4.76 33.00
CA ASP A 87 9.90 4.63 33.42
C ASP A 87 9.34 3.20 33.18
N GLY A 88 10.20 2.25 32.80
CA GLY A 88 9.86 0.87 32.46
C GLY A 88 9.16 0.70 31.12
N SER A 89 9.04 1.74 30.31
CA SER A 89 8.42 1.65 28.97
C SER A 89 9.36 0.89 28.02
N LYS A 90 8.82 -0.05 27.24
CA LYS A 90 9.61 -0.84 26.28
C LYS A 90 9.29 -0.42 24.86
N PHE A 91 10.33 -0.22 24.09
CA PHE A 91 10.28 0.17 22.68
C PHE A 91 11.02 -0.86 21.87
N PHE A 92 10.43 -1.29 20.76
CA PHE A 92 11.06 -2.16 19.79
C PHE A 92 11.26 -1.36 18.49
N GLU A 93 12.51 -1.16 18.11
CA GLU A 93 12.90 -0.40 16.92
C GLU A 93 12.99 -1.35 15.71
N ASP A 94 11.89 -1.50 14.98
CA ASP A 94 11.88 -2.16 13.67
C ASP A 94 12.38 -1.17 12.60
N ILE A 95 12.82 -1.69 11.47
CA ILE A 95 13.36 -0.90 10.36
C ILE A 95 12.25 0.00 9.83
N GLY A 96 12.33 1.30 10.10
CA GLY A 96 11.34 2.28 9.65
C GLY A 96 10.11 2.44 10.54
N LEU A 97 9.95 1.64 11.61
CA LEU A 97 8.80 1.73 12.51
C LEU A 97 9.18 1.39 13.94
N THR A 98 8.80 2.26 14.88
CA THR A 98 8.97 2.00 16.31
C THR A 98 7.68 1.43 16.89
N PHE A 99 7.79 0.43 17.77
CA PHE A 99 6.67 -0.13 18.50
C PHE A 99 6.77 0.15 19.99
N TYR A 100 5.66 0.54 20.61
CA TYR A 100 5.53 0.66 22.06
C TYR A 100 4.85 -0.57 22.65
N ARG A 101 5.41 -1.13 23.74
CA ARG A 101 4.77 -2.22 24.49
C ARG A 101 3.69 -1.65 25.40
N VAL A 102 2.43 -1.96 25.10
CA VAL A 102 1.27 -1.51 25.87
C VAL A 102 1.30 -2.08 27.29
N LYS A 103 1.25 -1.21 28.30
CA LYS A 103 1.18 -1.60 29.71
C LYS A 103 -0.28 -1.79 30.16
N PRO A 104 -0.54 -2.57 31.21
CA PRO A 104 -1.86 -2.63 31.82
C PRO A 104 -2.38 -1.25 32.20
N GLY A 105 -3.60 -0.92 31.77
CA GLY A 105 -4.26 0.36 32.04
C GLY A 105 -3.88 1.50 31.10
N ASP A 106 -2.94 1.32 30.16
CA ASP A 106 -2.61 2.36 29.18
C ASP A 106 -3.81 2.70 28.30
N THR A 107 -4.01 4.00 28.08
CA THR A 107 -4.84 4.55 26.99
C THR A 107 -3.97 5.20 25.91
N ILE A 108 -4.52 5.36 24.70
CA ILE A 108 -3.82 6.09 23.62
C ILE A 108 -3.45 7.52 24.04
N SER A 109 -4.31 8.19 24.80
CA SER A 109 -4.03 9.53 25.32
C SER A 109 -2.83 9.53 26.26
N GLU A 110 -2.77 8.60 27.22
CA GLU A 110 -1.65 8.50 28.15
C GLU A 110 -0.35 8.08 27.48
N ILE A 111 -0.41 7.13 26.54
CA ILE A 111 0.74 6.74 25.72
C ILE A 111 1.28 7.97 24.98
N ARG A 112 0.40 8.72 24.30
CA ARG A 112 0.80 9.96 23.61
C ARG A 112 1.43 10.97 24.58
N GLN A 113 0.83 11.22 25.74
CA GLN A 113 1.38 12.15 26.73
C GLN A 113 2.75 11.71 27.27
N LYS A 114 2.98 10.40 27.43
CA LYS A 114 4.30 9.86 27.81
C LYS A 114 5.34 10.11 26.71
N LEU A 115 4.97 9.85 25.45
CA LEU A 115 5.84 10.06 24.30
C LEU A 115 6.19 11.55 24.11
N LEU A 116 5.21 12.44 24.26
CA LEU A 116 5.38 13.90 24.10
C LEU A 116 6.34 14.56 25.11
N LYS A 117 6.72 13.85 26.18
CA LYS A 117 7.78 14.30 27.11
C LYS A 117 9.18 14.19 26.51
N ARG A 118 9.32 13.59 25.32
CA ARG A 118 10.58 13.29 24.66
C ARG A 118 10.68 14.09 23.36
N PRO A 119 11.81 14.78 23.10
CA PRO A 119 11.97 15.59 21.90
C PRO A 119 11.76 14.81 20.59
N GLU A 120 12.22 13.56 20.53
CA GLU A 120 12.13 12.70 19.34
C GLU A 120 10.70 12.31 18.94
N TYR A 121 9.70 12.53 19.81
CA TYR A 121 8.28 12.27 19.52
C TYR A 121 7.43 13.55 19.52
N ALA A 122 8.06 14.73 19.42
CA ALA A 122 7.35 16.01 19.47
C ALA A 122 6.31 16.16 18.35
N TYR A 123 6.52 15.51 17.19
CA TYR A 123 5.59 15.52 16.05
C TYR A 123 4.21 14.92 16.35
N LEU A 124 4.08 14.10 17.40
CA LEU A 124 2.79 13.51 17.79
C LEU A 124 1.76 14.55 18.26
N ARG A 125 2.17 15.81 18.51
CA ARG A 125 1.24 16.91 18.88
C ARG A 125 0.26 17.23 17.77
N ASP A 126 0.70 17.06 16.52
CA ASP A 126 -0.02 17.44 15.32
C ASP A 126 -0.84 16.27 14.75
N GLN A 127 -0.59 15.06 15.25
CA GLN A 127 -1.23 13.83 14.82
C GLN A 127 -2.45 13.48 15.68
N ARG A 128 -3.53 14.25 15.50
CA ARG A 128 -4.76 14.11 16.29
C ARG A 128 -5.85 13.28 15.62
N GLY A 129 -5.86 13.22 14.29
CA GLY A 129 -6.79 12.38 13.53
C GLY A 129 -6.48 10.90 13.69
N GLN A 130 -7.50 10.04 13.75
CA GLN A 130 -7.31 8.60 13.91
C GLN A 130 -6.44 8.01 12.77
N LEU A 131 -6.75 8.38 11.52
CA LEU A 131 -6.06 7.90 10.32
C LEU A 131 -4.62 8.42 10.19
N THR A 132 -4.26 9.48 10.91
CA THR A 132 -2.93 10.11 10.86
C THR A 132 -2.18 9.92 12.17
N SER A 133 -2.64 9.00 13.03
CA SER A 133 -2.09 8.74 14.37
C SER A 133 -2.04 7.22 14.58
N PHE A 134 -2.05 6.73 15.83
CA PHE A 134 -1.90 5.32 16.18
C PHE A 134 -2.89 4.35 15.49
N ASN A 135 -3.91 4.90 14.82
CA ASN A 135 -4.86 4.21 13.96
C ASN A 135 -5.46 2.94 14.58
N VAL A 136 -5.78 3.01 15.88
CA VAL A 136 -6.37 1.93 16.67
C VAL A 136 -7.51 2.47 17.53
N ASP A 137 -8.60 1.71 17.61
CA ASP A 137 -9.71 2.03 18.50
C ASP A 137 -9.28 1.79 19.97
N PRO A 138 -9.58 2.69 20.92
CA PRO A 138 -9.24 2.52 22.33
C PRO A 138 -9.67 1.18 22.94
N LYS A 139 -10.82 0.64 22.53
CA LYS A 139 -11.33 -0.67 23.01
C LYS A 139 -10.53 -1.85 22.46
N SER A 140 -9.75 -1.62 21.41
CA SER A 140 -8.90 -2.63 20.77
C SER A 140 -7.48 -2.64 21.29
N LEU A 141 -7.10 -1.65 22.10
CA LEU A 141 -5.79 -1.57 22.72
C LEU A 141 -5.66 -2.64 23.81
N GLN A 142 -4.79 -3.63 23.57
CA GLN A 142 -4.58 -4.74 24.49
C GLN A 142 -3.27 -4.56 25.25
N ALA A 143 -3.31 -4.78 26.57
CA ALA A 143 -2.10 -4.90 27.37
C ALA A 143 -1.19 -5.98 26.76
N ASP A 144 0.12 -5.77 26.86
CA ASP A 144 1.11 -6.68 26.30
C ASP A 144 1.05 -6.86 24.78
N SER A 145 0.42 -5.94 24.05
CA SER A 145 0.58 -5.85 22.59
C SER A 145 1.70 -4.87 22.22
N TRP A 146 2.22 -5.02 21.01
CA TRP A 146 3.10 -4.04 20.39
C TRP A 146 2.25 -3.09 19.56
N LEU A 147 2.19 -1.83 19.99
CA LEU A 147 1.47 -0.75 19.33
C LEU A 147 2.45 -0.06 18.37
N PRO A 148 2.24 -0.08 17.05
CA PRO A 148 3.03 0.74 16.15
C PRO A 148 2.85 2.22 16.49
N LEU A 149 3.96 2.93 16.56
CA LEU A 149 3.96 4.38 16.72
C LEU A 149 3.81 5.02 15.34
N PRO A 150 2.98 6.06 15.21
CA PRO A 150 2.94 6.87 14.00
C PRO A 150 4.33 7.37 13.64
N THR A 151 4.65 7.42 12.35
CA THR A 151 5.88 8.07 11.90
C THR A 151 5.64 9.56 11.73
N GLU A 152 6.70 10.35 11.67
CA GLU A 152 6.54 11.76 11.33
C GLU A 152 6.04 11.92 9.89
N ASN A 153 5.22 12.94 9.63
CA ASN A 153 4.58 13.13 8.33
C ASN A 153 5.60 13.20 7.19
N GLU A 154 6.66 14.00 7.36
CA GLU A 154 7.74 14.16 6.37
C GLU A 154 8.50 12.86 6.09
N ASN A 155 8.53 11.92 7.04
CA ASN A 155 9.20 10.64 6.87
C ASN A 155 8.35 9.62 6.09
N ARG A 156 7.06 9.88 5.89
CA ARG A 156 6.16 8.97 5.15
C ARG A 156 5.57 9.57 3.88
N TYR A 157 5.64 10.89 3.69
CA TYR A 157 5.08 11.56 2.52
C TYR A 157 5.90 11.31 1.27
N VAL A 158 5.28 10.71 0.26
CA VAL A 158 5.92 10.39 -1.01
C VAL A 158 5.18 11.08 -2.14
N THR A 159 5.91 11.71 -3.05
CA THR A 159 5.33 12.29 -4.27
C THR A 159 4.92 11.18 -5.24
N ASP A 160 4.00 11.48 -6.16
CA ASP A 160 3.59 10.53 -7.19
C ASP A 160 4.80 10.04 -8.02
N ALA A 161 5.74 10.93 -8.36
CA ALA A 161 6.96 10.57 -9.10
C ALA A 161 7.89 9.61 -8.32
N GLN A 162 8.14 9.88 -7.04
CA GLN A 162 8.91 9.00 -6.16
C GLN A 162 8.22 7.64 -6.01
N PHE A 163 6.90 7.64 -5.77
CA PHE A 163 6.16 6.40 -5.60
C PHE A 163 6.15 5.56 -6.88
N ALA A 164 5.95 6.18 -8.05
CA ALA A 164 6.02 5.50 -9.33
C ALA A 164 7.38 4.83 -9.55
N GLU A 165 8.48 5.50 -9.19
CA GLU A 165 9.81 4.92 -9.29
C GLU A 165 10.01 3.73 -8.34
N TYR A 166 9.56 3.84 -7.09
CA TYR A 166 9.57 2.69 -6.17
C TYR A 166 8.70 1.53 -6.66
N ALA A 167 7.53 1.82 -7.23
CA ALA A 167 6.63 0.81 -7.80
C ALA A 167 7.28 0.11 -9.00
N ARG A 168 7.97 0.85 -9.90
CA ARG A 168 8.75 0.24 -10.99
C ARG A 168 9.82 -0.69 -10.44
N ARG A 169 10.63 -0.26 -9.47
CA ARG A 169 11.64 -1.13 -8.85
C ARG A 169 11.04 -2.41 -8.26
N ALA A 170 9.89 -2.27 -7.57
CA ALA A 170 9.15 -3.41 -7.03
C ALA A 170 8.67 -4.37 -8.13
N VAL A 171 8.06 -3.86 -9.20
CA VAL A 171 7.61 -4.67 -10.35
C VAL A 171 8.78 -5.43 -10.98
N ARG A 172 9.91 -4.74 -11.21
CA ARG A 172 11.12 -5.34 -11.77
C ARG A 172 11.70 -6.43 -10.88
N SER A 173 11.77 -6.20 -9.57
CA SER A 173 12.22 -7.23 -8.62
C SER A 173 11.25 -8.42 -8.58
N MET A 174 9.95 -8.14 -8.52
CA MET A 174 8.92 -9.14 -8.36
C MET A 174 8.73 -10.02 -9.61
N ARG A 175 9.01 -9.52 -10.83
CA ARG A 175 8.96 -10.36 -12.04
C ARG A 175 10.02 -11.45 -12.03
N GLU A 176 11.12 -11.26 -11.30
CA GLU A 176 12.22 -12.22 -11.16
C GLU A 176 12.12 -13.04 -9.86
N ASN A 177 11.17 -12.69 -8.99
CA ASN A 177 10.95 -13.40 -7.74
C ASN A 177 10.57 -14.87 -8.00
N LYS A 178 11.17 -15.78 -7.23
CA LYS A 178 11.02 -17.23 -7.42
C LYS A 178 9.60 -17.71 -7.15
N GLU A 179 8.94 -17.15 -6.13
CA GLU A 179 7.62 -17.56 -5.68
C GLU A 179 6.51 -16.89 -6.49
N TYR A 180 6.62 -15.59 -6.77
CA TYR A 180 5.54 -14.79 -7.34
C TYR A 180 5.77 -14.35 -8.80
N GLY A 181 6.98 -14.52 -9.34
CA GLY A 181 7.36 -13.92 -10.62
C GLY A 181 6.55 -14.41 -11.81
N ALA A 182 6.06 -15.65 -11.81
CA ALA A 182 5.20 -16.16 -12.88
C ALA A 182 3.86 -15.40 -12.95
N GLN A 183 3.22 -15.16 -11.81
CA GLN A 183 1.95 -14.44 -11.76
C GLN A 183 2.14 -12.94 -12.05
N VAL A 184 3.24 -12.34 -11.60
CA VAL A 184 3.56 -10.95 -11.92
C VAL A 184 3.84 -10.75 -13.41
N ARG A 185 4.55 -11.69 -14.07
CA ARG A 185 4.70 -11.67 -15.53
C ARG A 185 3.35 -11.78 -16.26
N ALA A 186 2.42 -12.61 -15.78
CA ALA A 186 1.09 -12.69 -16.37
C ALA A 186 0.29 -11.38 -16.26
N ILE A 187 0.43 -10.62 -15.16
CA ILE A 187 -0.14 -9.27 -15.05
C ILE A 187 0.50 -8.35 -16.09
N LEU A 188 1.83 -8.36 -16.20
CA LEU A 188 2.57 -7.52 -17.15
C LEU A 188 2.26 -7.85 -18.61
N GLU A 189 2.05 -9.11 -18.96
CA GLU A 189 1.63 -9.53 -20.31
C GLU A 189 0.23 -8.99 -20.65
N ARG A 190 -0.63 -8.81 -19.64
CA ARG A 190 -2.01 -8.34 -19.82
C ARG A 190 -2.14 -6.80 -19.89
N ALA A 191 -1.37 -6.08 -19.09
CA ALA A 191 -1.52 -4.63 -18.87
C ALA A 191 -0.24 -3.80 -19.16
N GLY A 192 0.94 -4.42 -19.16
CA GLY A 192 2.21 -3.70 -19.26
C GLY A 192 2.67 -3.08 -17.92
N GLU A 193 3.93 -2.61 -17.89
CA GLU A 193 4.56 -2.06 -16.68
C GLU A 193 3.97 -0.69 -16.30
N ASP A 194 3.81 0.23 -17.25
CA ASP A 194 3.33 1.59 -16.96
C ASP A 194 1.90 1.62 -16.43
N GLU A 195 1.06 0.73 -16.94
CA GLU A 195 -0.32 0.58 -16.52
C GLU A 195 -0.43 -0.04 -15.12
N LEU A 196 0.35 -1.09 -14.84
CA LEU A 196 0.44 -1.67 -13.51
C LEU A 196 0.95 -0.66 -12.48
N VAL A 197 1.96 0.15 -12.84
CA VAL A 197 2.46 1.23 -11.98
C VAL A 197 1.39 2.29 -11.74
N ALA A 198 0.63 2.69 -12.77
CA ALA A 198 -0.47 3.63 -12.61
C ALA A 198 -1.57 3.10 -11.68
N ALA A 199 -1.92 1.82 -11.84
CA ALA A 199 -2.87 1.13 -10.96
C ALA A 199 -2.38 1.09 -9.50
N MET A 200 -1.12 0.71 -9.29
CA MET A 200 -0.49 0.66 -7.97
C MET A 200 -0.48 2.04 -7.29
N LEU A 201 -0.14 3.09 -8.04
CA LEU A 201 -0.14 4.47 -7.54
C LEU A 201 -1.57 4.92 -7.16
N ALA A 202 -2.55 4.67 -8.02
CA ALA A 202 -3.95 5.03 -7.77
C ALA A 202 -4.51 4.34 -6.51
N ILE A 203 -4.19 3.06 -6.32
CA ILE A 203 -4.59 2.30 -5.12
C ILE A 203 -3.87 2.84 -3.88
N ALA A 204 -2.57 3.13 -3.97
CA ALA A 204 -1.82 3.72 -2.86
C ALA A 204 -2.38 5.09 -2.45
N LYS A 205 -2.74 5.96 -3.40
CA LYS A 205 -3.45 7.23 -3.12
C LYS A 205 -4.78 6.95 -2.42
N GLN A 206 -5.57 5.99 -2.89
CA GLN A 206 -6.86 5.67 -2.26
C GLN A 206 -6.69 5.15 -0.82
N GLU A 207 -5.72 4.29 -0.57
CA GLU A 207 -5.52 3.65 0.74
C GLU A 207 -4.82 4.57 1.74
N SER A 208 -3.89 5.41 1.30
CA SER A 208 -3.03 6.23 2.17
C SER A 208 -3.38 7.72 2.20
N GLY A 209 -4.58 8.10 1.77
CA GLY A 209 -5.14 9.45 2.02
C GLY A 209 -4.95 10.48 0.92
N GLY A 210 -4.73 10.03 -0.32
CA GLY A 210 -4.70 10.86 -1.51
C GLY A 210 -3.32 11.41 -1.82
N GLU A 211 -3.22 12.73 -1.89
CA GLU A 211 -2.00 13.44 -2.27
C GLU A 211 -1.58 14.40 -1.13
N PRO A 212 -0.35 14.25 -0.58
CA PRO A 212 0.65 13.24 -0.91
C PRO A 212 0.27 11.83 -0.45
N ILE A 213 0.89 10.82 -1.08
CA ILE A 213 0.83 9.43 -0.60
C ILE A 213 1.45 9.39 0.81
N GLY A 214 0.78 8.72 1.74
CA GLY A 214 1.17 8.72 3.16
C GLY A 214 0.53 9.84 3.99
N SER A 215 -0.46 10.57 3.44
CA SER A 215 -1.32 11.48 4.21
C SER A 215 -1.94 10.80 5.43
N TYR A 216 -2.36 9.55 5.27
CA TYR A 216 -2.70 8.62 6.35
C TYR A 216 -1.49 7.76 6.73
N GLU A 217 -1.49 7.27 7.96
CA GLU A 217 -0.47 6.33 8.43
C GLU A 217 -0.48 5.03 7.63
N TYR A 218 0.70 4.47 7.36
CA TYR A 218 0.82 3.19 6.67
C TYR A 218 0.48 1.98 7.54
N HIS A 219 0.04 2.17 8.78
CA HIS A 219 -0.58 1.13 9.58
C HIS A 219 -2.03 1.49 9.91
N ARG A 220 -2.89 0.47 9.97
CA ARG A 220 -4.28 0.61 10.42
C ARG A 220 -4.69 -0.63 11.20
N TYR A 221 -5.24 -0.46 12.39
CA TYR A 221 -5.81 -1.59 13.11
C TYR A 221 -7.15 -1.98 12.48
N GLU A 222 -7.34 -3.26 12.20
CA GLU A 222 -8.51 -3.80 11.54
C GLU A 222 -9.37 -4.56 12.57
N PRO A 223 -10.40 -3.94 13.17
CA PRO A 223 -11.09 -4.51 14.33
C PRO A 223 -11.76 -5.85 14.05
N ALA A 224 -12.29 -6.04 12.83
CA ALA A 224 -12.91 -7.29 12.40
C ALA A 224 -11.92 -8.47 12.39
N HIS A 225 -10.62 -8.18 12.23
CA HIS A 225 -9.56 -9.19 12.15
C HIS A 225 -8.66 -9.19 13.38
N ARG A 226 -8.75 -8.17 14.23
CA ARG A 226 -7.95 -7.95 15.44
C ARG A 226 -6.45 -7.92 15.20
N VAL A 227 -6.03 -7.43 14.04
CA VAL A 227 -4.62 -7.28 13.63
C VAL A 227 -4.43 -5.95 12.89
N TYR A 228 -3.18 -5.53 12.71
CA TYR A 228 -2.86 -4.40 11.85
C TYR A 228 -2.81 -4.81 10.38
N SER A 229 -3.16 -3.88 9.51
CA SER A 229 -2.71 -3.82 8.12
C SER A 229 -1.52 -2.85 8.02
N TYR A 230 -0.61 -3.09 7.06
CA TYR A 230 0.58 -2.24 6.86
C TYR A 230 0.80 -1.85 5.39
N SER A 231 1.77 -0.95 5.16
CA SER A 231 2.18 -0.33 3.89
C SER A 231 1.18 0.70 3.35
N ALA A 232 1.58 1.43 2.30
CA ALA A 232 0.72 2.37 1.57
C ALA A 232 -0.57 1.73 1.00
N TYR A 233 -0.62 0.40 0.92
CA TYR A 233 -1.77 -0.35 0.42
C TYR A 233 -2.66 -0.91 1.54
N HIS A 234 -2.27 -0.79 2.83
CA HIS A 234 -2.97 -1.41 3.95
C HIS A 234 -3.23 -2.91 3.75
N VAL A 235 -2.19 -3.68 3.44
CA VAL A 235 -2.27 -5.14 3.37
C VAL A 235 -2.49 -5.71 4.77
N LEU A 236 -3.59 -6.42 4.98
CA LEU A 236 -3.96 -7.03 6.27
C LEU A 236 -2.94 -8.09 6.70
N MET A 237 -2.39 -8.00 7.92
CA MET A 237 -1.43 -8.99 8.46
C MET A 237 -2.10 -10.24 9.02
N LYS A 238 -2.99 -10.82 8.22
CA LYS A 238 -3.66 -12.09 8.50
C LYS A 238 -3.69 -12.91 7.21
N ASP A 239 -3.67 -14.23 7.35
CA ASP A 239 -3.83 -15.18 6.25
C ASP A 239 -2.91 -14.83 5.06
N ASP A 240 -3.48 -14.45 3.91
CA ASP A 240 -2.77 -14.19 2.65
C ASP A 240 -1.71 -13.07 2.78
N GLY A 241 -2.05 -11.97 3.46
CA GLY A 241 -1.10 -10.86 3.65
C GLY A 241 0.06 -11.21 4.58
N LEU A 242 -0.22 -12.01 5.62
CA LEU A 242 0.82 -12.52 6.51
C LEU A 242 1.73 -13.53 5.80
N ARG A 243 1.18 -14.39 4.93
CA ARG A 243 1.98 -15.31 4.11
C ARG A 243 2.85 -14.54 3.12
N ALA A 244 2.28 -13.60 2.36
CA ALA A 244 3.00 -12.74 1.44
C ALA A 244 4.20 -12.06 2.12
N ARG A 245 3.97 -11.38 3.25
CA ARG A 245 5.04 -10.70 4.01
C ARG A 245 6.16 -11.66 4.44
N ARG A 246 5.79 -12.85 4.94
CA ARG A 246 6.76 -13.85 5.39
C ARG A 246 7.55 -14.44 4.24
N THR A 247 6.90 -14.76 3.12
CA THR A 247 7.56 -15.27 1.91
C THR A 247 8.55 -14.26 1.36
N LEU A 248 8.18 -12.97 1.35
CA LEU A 248 9.08 -11.89 0.96
C LEU A 248 10.17 -11.60 1.99
N GLY A 249 10.17 -12.23 3.16
CA GLY A 249 11.20 -12.00 4.19
C GLY A 249 11.19 -10.59 4.80
N LEU A 250 10.03 -9.91 4.78
CA LEU A 250 9.89 -8.52 5.26
C LEU A 250 9.45 -8.47 6.73
N THR A 251 10.07 -7.63 7.55
CA THR A 251 9.55 -7.29 8.89
C THR A 251 8.33 -6.37 8.77
N GLU A 252 7.67 -6.03 9.87
CA GLU A 252 6.50 -5.13 9.81
C GLU A 252 6.94 -3.69 9.48
N GLY A 253 8.02 -3.22 10.12
CA GLY A 253 8.60 -1.91 9.82
C GLY A 253 9.05 -1.78 8.36
N GLN A 254 9.69 -2.82 7.79
CA GLN A 254 10.19 -2.73 6.41
C GLN A 254 9.11 -2.44 5.36
N THR A 255 7.84 -2.77 5.66
CA THR A 255 6.71 -2.52 4.77
C THR A 255 6.35 -1.03 4.62
N TYR A 256 6.92 -0.15 5.45
CA TYR A 256 6.77 1.29 5.32
C TYR A 256 7.51 1.87 4.11
N HIS A 257 8.58 1.22 3.65
CA HIS A 257 9.27 1.64 2.44
C HIS A 257 8.36 1.39 1.22
N PRO A 258 8.08 2.39 0.36
CA PRO A 258 7.12 2.26 -0.74
C PRO A 258 7.41 1.09 -1.69
N GLN A 259 8.68 0.84 -2.01
CA GLN A 259 9.07 -0.33 -2.81
C GLN A 259 8.67 -1.65 -2.14
N ASN A 260 9.02 -1.87 -0.86
CA ASN A 260 8.62 -3.08 -0.15
C ASN A 260 7.10 -3.19 0.01
N GLY A 261 6.40 -2.07 0.20
CA GLY A 261 4.94 -2.02 0.20
C GLY A 261 4.34 -2.47 -1.12
N ALA A 262 4.93 -2.02 -2.23
CA ALA A 262 4.56 -2.41 -3.59
C ALA A 262 4.83 -3.90 -3.87
N GLU A 263 5.98 -4.42 -3.43
CA GLU A 263 6.28 -5.86 -3.51
C GLU A 263 5.28 -6.68 -2.69
N LEU A 264 4.98 -6.24 -1.45
CA LEU A 264 4.00 -6.88 -0.58
C LEU A 264 2.60 -6.87 -1.20
N PHE A 265 2.19 -5.77 -1.83
CA PHE A 265 0.91 -5.68 -2.52
C PHE A 265 0.82 -6.72 -3.64
N LEU A 266 1.82 -6.80 -4.53
CA LEU A 266 1.84 -7.78 -5.62
C LEU A 266 1.84 -9.22 -5.09
N ALA A 267 2.64 -9.52 -4.07
CA ALA A 267 2.66 -10.83 -3.43
C ALA A 267 1.30 -11.16 -2.79
N PHE A 268 0.64 -10.19 -2.16
CA PHE A 268 -0.69 -10.36 -1.59
C PHE A 268 -1.74 -10.68 -2.65
N LEU A 269 -1.72 -10.02 -3.82
CA LEU A 269 -2.61 -10.37 -4.93
C LEU A 269 -2.44 -11.84 -5.33
N CYS A 270 -1.19 -12.29 -5.42
CA CYS A 270 -0.83 -13.67 -5.77
C CYS A 270 -1.26 -14.69 -4.71
N GLU A 271 -1.10 -14.36 -3.42
CA GLU A 271 -1.52 -15.23 -2.31
C GLU A 271 -3.05 -15.34 -2.20
N LYS A 272 -3.76 -14.25 -2.47
CA LYS A 272 -5.22 -14.17 -2.36
C LYS A 272 -5.93 -14.74 -3.59
N THR A 273 -5.27 -14.81 -4.74
CA THR A 273 -5.79 -15.51 -5.91
C THR A 273 -4.67 -16.04 -6.82
N ASN A 274 -4.92 -17.22 -7.42
CA ASN A 274 -4.00 -17.77 -8.42
C ASN A 274 -3.99 -17.00 -9.75
N HIS A 275 -4.98 -16.12 -9.96
CA HIS A 275 -5.18 -15.38 -11.21
C HIS A 275 -5.29 -13.87 -10.97
N PRO A 276 -4.23 -13.19 -10.50
CA PRO A 276 -4.28 -11.75 -10.23
C PRO A 276 -4.38 -10.91 -11.52
N GLU A 277 -3.93 -11.42 -12.66
CA GLU A 277 -4.00 -10.78 -13.99
C GLU A 277 -5.42 -10.41 -14.41
N LYS A 278 -6.45 -11.13 -13.92
CA LYS A 278 -7.86 -10.91 -14.28
C LYS A 278 -8.48 -9.61 -13.76
N PHE A 279 -7.71 -8.84 -12.98
CA PHE A 279 -8.10 -7.53 -12.46
C PHE A 279 -7.36 -6.40 -13.17
N PHE A 280 -6.52 -6.72 -14.15
CA PHE A 280 -5.81 -5.77 -14.98
C PHE A 280 -6.23 -5.97 -16.45
N PRO A 281 -6.43 -4.90 -17.24
CA PRO A 281 -6.21 -3.52 -16.85
C PRO A 281 -7.21 -2.99 -15.82
N LEU A 282 -6.74 -2.11 -14.92
CA LEU A 282 -7.50 -1.79 -13.70
C LEU A 282 -8.82 -1.08 -14.01
N ASP A 283 -8.81 -0.15 -14.97
CA ASP A 283 -9.96 0.63 -15.42
C ASP A 283 -11.11 -0.21 -15.99
N GLU A 284 -10.81 -1.32 -16.66
CA GLU A 284 -11.82 -2.28 -17.13
C GLU A 284 -12.42 -3.13 -15.99
N HIS A 285 -11.79 -3.16 -14.81
CA HIS A 285 -12.05 -4.14 -13.76
C HIS A 285 -12.21 -3.56 -12.35
N LEU A 286 -12.39 -2.24 -12.22
CA LEU A 286 -12.43 -1.52 -10.94
C LEU A 286 -13.38 -2.11 -9.90
N GLU A 287 -14.63 -2.41 -10.26
CA GLU A 287 -15.60 -2.96 -9.29
C GLU A 287 -15.20 -4.35 -8.80
N LYS A 288 -14.72 -5.18 -9.73
CA LYS A 288 -14.27 -6.55 -9.45
C LYS A 288 -13.00 -6.52 -8.61
N PHE A 289 -12.09 -5.58 -8.86
CA PHE A 289 -10.93 -5.33 -8.03
C PHE A 289 -11.34 -4.84 -6.64
N ALA A 290 -12.27 -3.89 -6.52
CA ALA A 290 -12.74 -3.37 -5.24
C ALA A 290 -13.40 -4.47 -4.38
N GLU A 291 -14.25 -5.31 -4.97
CA GLU A 291 -14.83 -6.48 -4.27
C GLU A 291 -13.75 -7.48 -3.86
N PHE A 292 -12.78 -7.75 -4.73
CA PHE A 292 -11.68 -8.63 -4.40
C PHE A 292 -10.84 -8.07 -3.25
N TYR A 293 -10.45 -6.80 -3.32
CA TYR A 293 -9.52 -6.17 -2.39
C TYR A 293 -10.17 -5.94 -1.02
N ASN A 294 -11.36 -5.31 -1.01
CA ASN A 294 -12.05 -4.84 0.19
C ASN A 294 -13.21 -5.75 0.65
N GLY A 295 -13.55 -6.77 -0.12
CA GLY A 295 -14.66 -7.69 0.16
C GLY A 295 -16.00 -7.21 -0.38
N LYS A 296 -17.02 -8.09 -0.31
CA LYS A 296 -18.34 -7.89 -0.96
C LYS A 296 -19.11 -6.65 -0.52
N ALA A 297 -18.92 -6.22 0.71
CA ALA A 297 -19.61 -5.08 1.29
C ALA A 297 -18.83 -3.76 1.11
N TRP A 298 -17.82 -3.71 0.23
CA TRP A 298 -16.98 -2.52 0.04
C TRP A 298 -17.80 -1.25 -0.26
N ARG A 299 -18.89 -1.35 -1.03
CA ARG A 299 -19.78 -0.22 -1.34
C ARG A 299 -20.48 0.35 -0.11
N GLU A 300 -20.76 -0.48 0.89
CA GLU A 300 -21.43 -0.04 2.12
C GLU A 300 -20.45 0.78 3.00
N TYR A 301 -19.16 0.43 2.97
CA TYR A 301 -18.14 1.06 3.79
C TYR A 301 -17.45 2.24 3.11
N ASN A 302 -17.24 2.15 1.80
CA ASN A 302 -16.61 3.18 0.99
C ASN A 302 -17.27 3.24 -0.38
N PRO A 303 -18.46 3.87 -0.48
CA PRO A 303 -19.22 3.93 -1.73
C PRO A 303 -18.46 4.61 -2.87
N ASN A 304 -17.53 5.51 -2.54
CA ASN A 304 -16.74 6.27 -3.50
C ASN A 304 -15.40 5.61 -3.87
N TYR A 305 -15.13 4.38 -3.41
CA TYR A 305 -13.84 3.71 -3.63
C TYR A 305 -13.49 3.62 -5.12
N VAL A 306 -14.42 3.10 -5.93
CA VAL A 306 -14.21 2.92 -7.38
C VAL A 306 -14.02 4.26 -8.07
N ASP A 307 -14.84 5.26 -7.75
CA ASP A 307 -14.76 6.59 -8.35
C ASP A 307 -13.42 7.27 -8.02
N ASN A 308 -12.96 7.16 -6.77
CA ASN A 308 -11.68 7.71 -6.36
C ASN A 308 -10.50 7.02 -7.06
N VAL A 309 -10.49 5.68 -7.10
CA VAL A 309 -9.42 4.93 -7.77
C VAL A 309 -9.43 5.21 -9.27
N SER A 310 -10.61 5.27 -9.90
CA SER A 310 -10.75 5.64 -11.31
C SER A 310 -10.16 7.01 -11.60
N ARG A 311 -10.51 8.01 -10.77
CA ARG A 311 -9.98 9.37 -10.90
C ARG A 311 -8.47 9.41 -10.75
N TYR A 312 -7.92 8.81 -9.68
CA TYR A 312 -6.46 8.79 -9.47
C TYR A 312 -5.73 8.06 -10.59
N TYR A 313 -6.30 6.96 -11.09
CA TYR A 313 -5.74 6.24 -12.23
C TYR A 313 -5.70 7.12 -13.50
N ALA A 314 -6.79 7.81 -13.82
CA ALA A 314 -6.85 8.71 -14.96
C ALA A 314 -5.85 9.88 -14.85
N GLU A 315 -5.72 10.47 -13.66
CA GLU A 315 -4.72 11.53 -13.38
C GLU A 315 -3.29 11.05 -13.66
N VAL A 316 -2.94 9.84 -13.19
CA VAL A 316 -1.60 9.26 -13.41
C VAL A 316 -1.36 8.94 -14.87
N ARG A 317 -2.34 8.36 -15.56
CA ARG A 317 -2.24 8.05 -16.99
C ARG A 317 -2.04 9.32 -17.82
N GLN A 318 -2.81 10.37 -17.54
CA GLN A 318 -2.65 11.66 -18.19
C GLN A 318 -1.25 12.27 -17.96
N ALA A 319 -0.72 12.16 -16.73
CA ALA A 319 0.62 12.63 -16.42
C ALA A 319 1.70 11.84 -17.19
N GLN A 320 1.58 10.52 -17.28
CA GLN A 320 2.49 9.66 -18.05
C GLN A 320 2.46 9.99 -19.54
N ASP A 321 1.26 10.18 -20.12
CA ASP A 321 1.10 10.50 -21.54
C ASP A 321 1.69 11.89 -21.89
N ASN A 322 1.57 12.87 -20.99
CA ASN A 322 2.17 14.20 -21.17
C ASN A 322 3.71 14.15 -21.19
N VAL A 323 4.33 13.28 -20.39
CA VAL A 323 5.78 13.07 -20.41
C VAL A 323 6.19 12.45 -21.74
N ALA A 324 5.53 11.36 -22.16
CA ALA A 324 5.82 10.70 -23.44
C ALA A 324 5.64 11.62 -24.67
N ALA A 325 4.65 12.53 -24.63
CA ALA A 325 4.42 13.50 -25.69
C ALA A 325 5.48 14.62 -25.74
N THR A 326 6.11 14.93 -24.60
CA THR A 326 7.23 15.87 -24.53
C THR A 326 8.50 15.21 -25.07
N ASP A 327 8.66 13.90 -24.85
CA ASP A 327 9.79 13.09 -25.32
C ASP A 327 9.76 12.81 -26.84
N SER A 328 8.62 13.05 -27.51
CA SER A 328 8.43 12.77 -28.94
C SER A 328 8.59 14.00 -29.86
N LYS A 329 8.96 15.16 -29.32
CA LYS A 329 9.12 16.43 -30.06
C LYS A 329 10.59 16.81 -30.26
#